data_AF-A0A957WG41-F1
#
_entry.id   AF-A0A957WG41-F1
#
_cell.length_a   1.000
_cell.length_b   1.000
_cell.length_c   1.000
_cell.angle_alpha   90.00
_cell.angle_beta   90.00
_cell.angle_gamma   90.00
#
_symmetry.space_group_name_H-M   'P 1'
#
loop_
_entity.id
_entity.type
_entity.pdbx_description
1 polymer ?
#
loop_
_entity_poly.entity_id
_entity_poly.type
_entity_poly.pdbx_seq_one_letter_code
_entity_poly.pdbx_strand_id
1 'polypeptide(L)'
;MAVYEIKFNPNPVQRGFIQSRAKADLFSARMGEGKSTALVWSIFHHTKHNPGAQWALIRDTWDTLESTTMAEFFKWFPPGICGEYVSSRKTFTWRMAGMGGGKVKFIPMDDPQDASKLQSLPLAGFAIDEPAPAADTGGVSQEIFDIGMSRLRQPGMNYYGAKLA
;
A
#
# COMPACT_ATOMS: atom_id res chain seq x y z
N MET A 1 -17.13 10.00 22.54
CA MET A 1 -16.33 9.13 21.66
C MET A 1 -14.86 9.38 21.99
N ALA A 2 -14.07 8.33 22.21
CA ALA A 2 -12.63 8.51 22.43
C ALA A 2 -11.99 8.97 21.12
N VAL A 3 -11.18 10.03 21.19
CA VAL A 3 -10.39 10.52 20.06
C VAL A 3 -9.08 9.73 20.03
N TYR A 4 -8.79 9.08 18.91
CA TYR A 4 -7.50 8.42 18.69
C TYR A 4 -6.62 9.34 17.86
N GLU A 5 -5.53 9.81 18.45
CA GLU A 5 -4.59 10.72 17.81
C GLU A 5 -3.37 9.95 17.30
N ILE A 6 -3.04 10.17 16.02
CA ILE A 6 -1.85 9.62 15.38
C ILE A 6 -0.94 10.79 15.02
N LYS A 7 0.22 10.89 15.69
CA LYS A 7 1.22 11.91 15.41
C LYS A 7 2.25 11.38 14.40
N PHE A 8 2.17 11.87 13.16
CA PHE A 8 3.13 11.56 12.12
C PHE A 8 3.81 12.83 11.61
N ASN A 9 5.13 12.90 11.79
CA ASN A 9 5.97 14.01 11.37
C ASN A 9 6.90 13.54 10.24
N PRO A 10 6.45 13.54 8.96
CA PRO A 10 7.28 13.07 7.86
C PRO A 10 8.47 14.00 7.65
N ASN A 11 9.65 13.43 7.43
CA ASN A 11 10.79 14.17 6.91
C ASN A 11 10.49 14.68 5.48
N PRO A 12 11.28 15.62 4.93
CA PRO A 12 11.01 16.20 3.61
C PRO A 12 10.90 15.17 2.47
N VAL A 13 11.71 14.11 2.50
CA VAL A 13 11.71 13.06 1.48
C VAL A 13 10.45 12.20 1.60
N GLN A 14 10.09 11.76 2.81
CA GLN A 14 8.84 11.04 3.05
C GLN A 14 7.62 11.85 2.60
N ARG A 15 7.59 13.15 2.93
CA ARG A 15 6.51 14.04 2.52
C ARG A 15 6.40 14.13 1.01
N GLY A 16 7.52 14.33 0.31
CA GLY A 16 7.57 14.38 -1.14
C GLY A 16 7.03 13.08 -1.76
N PHE A 17 7.48 11.93 -1.27
CA PHE A 17 7.01 10.62 -1.73
C PHE A 17 5.52 10.39 -1.49
N ILE A 18 5.01 10.69 -0.29
CA ILE A 18 3.59 10.52 0.09
C ILE A 18 2.67 11.40 -0.77
N GLN A 19 3.09 12.63 -1.04
CA GLN A 19 2.27 13.63 -1.73
C GLN A 19 2.45 13.62 -3.25
N SER A 20 3.49 12.95 -3.76
CA SER A 20 3.76 12.85 -5.19
C SER A 20 2.58 12.24 -5.95
N ARG A 21 2.26 12.88 -7.08
CA ARG A 21 1.28 12.45 -8.08
C ARG A 21 1.95 12.00 -9.38
N ALA A 22 3.24 11.67 -9.34
CA ALA A 22 3.93 11.08 -10.47
C ALA A 22 3.27 9.75 -10.87
N LYS A 23 3.51 9.30 -12.11
CA LYS A 23 2.95 8.03 -12.59
C LYS A 23 3.41 6.82 -11.77
N ALA A 24 4.65 6.87 -11.28
CA ALA A 24 5.22 5.94 -10.34
C ALA A 24 6.32 6.66 -9.54
N ASP A 25 6.48 6.29 -8.26
CA ASP A 25 7.53 6.78 -7.38
C ASP A 25 8.28 5.61 -6.75
N LEU A 26 9.61 5.72 -6.69
CA LEU A 26 10.48 4.82 -5.94
C LEU A 26 11.18 5.59 -4.83
N PHE A 27 11.03 5.14 -3.60
CA PHE A 27 11.79 5.61 -2.45
C PHE A 27 12.86 4.58 -2.10
N SER A 28 14.07 4.76 -2.62
CA SER A 28 15.23 3.93 -2.29
C SER A 28 16.15 4.63 -1.30
N ALA A 29 16.36 4.01 -0.14
CA ALA A 29 17.20 4.53 0.95
C ALA A 29 17.63 3.38 1.88
N ARG A 30 18.52 3.69 2.85
CA ARG A 30 19.01 2.71 3.84
C ARG A 30 17.88 2.16 4.72
N MET A 31 18.15 1.03 5.37
CA MET A 31 17.23 0.49 6.39
C MET A 31 17.07 1.49 7.53
N GLY A 32 15.85 1.63 8.06
CA GLY A 32 15.53 2.57 9.14
C GLY A 32 15.17 4.00 8.72
N GLU A 33 15.26 4.36 7.43
CA GLU A 33 14.96 5.71 6.91
C GLU A 33 13.44 6.00 6.75
N GLY A 34 12.58 5.11 7.25
CA GLY A 34 11.13 5.31 7.23
C GLY A 34 10.46 5.12 5.85
N LYS A 35 11.03 4.26 5.00
CA LYS A 35 10.50 3.91 3.67
C LYS A 35 9.13 3.25 3.74
N SER A 36 9.01 2.14 4.47
CA SER A 36 7.75 1.40 4.63
C SER A 36 6.68 2.26 5.34
N THR A 37 7.08 3.12 6.28
CA THR A 37 6.20 4.14 6.86
C THR A 37 5.65 5.07 5.77
N ALA A 38 6.51 5.63 4.92
CA ALA A 38 6.07 6.52 3.84
C ALA A 38 5.18 5.79 2.82
N LEU A 39 5.47 4.51 2.55
CA LEU A 39 4.66 3.64 1.71
C LEU A 39 3.22 3.53 2.24
N VAL A 40 3.03 3.14 3.50
CA VAL A 40 1.67 2.99 4.06
C VAL A 40 0.94 4.33 4.18
N TRP A 41 1.65 5.41 4.51
CA TRP A 41 1.07 6.76 4.54
C TRP A 41 0.68 7.30 3.17
N SER A 42 1.37 6.89 2.10
CA SER A 42 1.01 7.24 0.73
C SER A 42 -0.37 6.67 0.35
N ILE A 43 -0.69 5.45 0.81
CA ILE A 43 -1.99 4.81 0.62
C ILE A 43 -3.10 5.60 1.31
N PHE A 44 -2.87 5.96 2.58
CA PHE A 44 -3.81 6.78 3.35
C PHE A 44 -4.02 8.15 2.68
N HIS A 45 -2.94 8.84 2.34
CA HIS A 45 -2.99 10.17 1.71
C HIS A 45 -3.72 10.12 0.37
N HIS A 46 -3.43 9.12 -0.47
CA HIS A 46 -4.13 8.92 -1.74
C HIS A 46 -5.61 8.65 -1.54
N THR A 47 -5.96 7.71 -0.65
CA THR A 47 -7.37 7.31 -0.40
C THR A 47 -8.19 8.48 0.14
N LYS A 48 -7.61 9.33 1.00
CA LYS A 48 -8.28 10.54 1.50
C LYS A 48 -8.64 11.52 0.38
N HIS A 49 -7.81 11.61 -0.67
CA HIS A 49 -8.08 12.46 -1.84
C HIS A 49 -8.84 11.72 -2.95
N ASN A 50 -9.05 10.41 -2.81
CA ASN A 50 -9.74 9.56 -3.76
C ASN A 50 -10.68 8.60 -3.01
N PRO A 51 -11.79 9.09 -2.43
CA PRO A 51 -12.74 8.27 -1.68
C PRO A 51 -13.15 7.00 -2.44
N GLY A 52 -13.13 5.85 -1.76
CA GLY A 52 -13.45 4.56 -2.36
C GLY A 52 -12.29 3.88 -3.11
N ALA A 53 -11.09 4.47 -3.12
CA ALA A 53 -9.90 3.89 -3.74
C ALA A 53 -9.65 2.43 -3.30
N GLN A 54 -9.37 1.57 -4.27
CA GLN A 54 -8.92 0.19 -4.09
C GLN A 54 -7.41 0.15 -4.28
N TRP A 55 -6.69 -0.27 -3.24
CA TRP A 55 -5.25 -0.40 -3.23
C TRP A 55 -4.82 -1.86 -3.10
N ALA A 56 -3.73 -2.22 -3.78
CA ALA A 56 -2.98 -3.44 -3.51
C ALA A 56 -1.68 -3.08 -2.77
N LEU A 57 -1.40 -3.72 -1.64
CA LEU A 57 -0.12 -3.65 -0.95
C LEU A 57 0.57 -5.00 -1.11
N ILE A 58 1.69 -4.98 -1.82
CA ILE A 58 2.35 -6.14 -2.41
C ILE A 58 3.69 -6.36 -1.74
N ARG A 59 3.99 -7.63 -1.48
CA ARG A 59 5.28 -8.10 -0.95
C ARG A 59 5.58 -9.49 -1.51
N ASP A 60 6.81 -9.96 -1.37
CA ASP A 60 7.29 -11.22 -1.92
C ASP A 60 6.58 -12.44 -1.33
N THR A 61 6.58 -12.61 -0.01
CA THR A 61 5.94 -13.76 0.66
C THR A 61 4.89 -13.33 1.67
N TRP A 62 3.96 -14.22 2.00
CA TRP A 62 2.99 -13.94 3.06
C TRP A 62 3.64 -13.68 4.41
N ASP A 63 4.62 -14.49 4.80
CA ASP A 63 5.27 -14.37 6.11
C ASP A 63 5.98 -13.02 6.28
N THR A 64 6.67 -12.55 5.23
CA THR A 64 7.28 -11.22 5.22
C THR A 64 6.21 -10.13 5.21
N LEU A 65 5.19 -10.25 4.36
CA LEU A 65 4.09 -9.27 4.27
C LEU A 65 3.40 -9.06 5.62
N GLU A 66 3.12 -10.15 6.32
CA GLU A 66 2.44 -10.12 7.62
C GLU A 66 3.34 -9.54 8.72
N SER A 67 4.59 -10.00 8.80
CA SER A 67 5.52 -9.62 9.88
C SER A 67 6.09 -8.20 9.76
N THR A 68 6.15 -7.62 8.55
CA THR A 68 6.75 -6.29 8.33
C THR A 68 5.73 -5.28 7.80
N THR A 69 5.28 -5.43 6.56
CA THR A 69 4.50 -4.41 5.86
C THR A 69 3.11 -4.22 6.49
N MET A 70 2.43 -5.31 6.81
CA MET A 70 1.13 -5.28 7.50
C MET A 70 1.27 -4.79 8.95
N ALA A 71 2.33 -5.22 9.66
CA ALA A 71 2.62 -4.73 11.00
C ALA A 71 2.83 -3.20 11.02
N GLU A 72 3.60 -2.66 10.07
CA GLU A 72 3.79 -1.22 9.91
C GLU A 72 2.49 -0.52 9.51
N PHE A 73 1.69 -1.10 8.61
CA PHE A 73 0.37 -0.56 8.24
C PHE A 73 -0.55 -0.47 9.46
N PHE A 74 -0.70 -1.54 10.25
CA PHE A 74 -1.59 -1.57 11.41
C PHE A 74 -1.08 -0.79 12.61
N LYS A 75 0.23 -0.59 12.74
CA LYS A 75 0.82 0.34 13.70
C LYS A 75 0.33 1.77 13.47
N TRP A 76 0.24 2.21 12.22
CA TRP A 76 -0.27 3.55 11.88
C TRP A 76 -1.79 3.60 11.75
N PHE A 77 -2.41 2.50 11.31
CA PHE A 77 -3.84 2.42 11.04
C PHE A 77 -4.47 1.20 11.73
N PRO A 78 -4.64 1.22 13.06
CA PRO A 78 -5.10 0.05 13.81
C PRO A 78 -6.51 -0.40 13.37
N PRO A 79 -6.71 -1.70 13.11
CA PRO A 79 -8.05 -2.27 12.95
C PRO A 79 -8.93 -2.02 14.19
N GLY A 80 -10.22 -1.81 14.00
CA GLY A 80 -11.17 -1.39 15.03
C GLY A 80 -11.18 0.12 15.29
N ILE A 81 -10.11 0.84 14.92
CA ILE A 81 -10.02 2.30 15.07
C ILE A 81 -10.10 3.00 13.72
N CYS A 82 -9.19 2.68 12.81
CA CYS A 82 -9.11 3.31 11.47
C CYS A 82 -9.97 2.57 10.43
N GLY A 83 -10.33 1.32 10.70
CA GLY A 83 -11.02 0.47 9.74
C GLY A 83 -11.23 -0.94 10.25
N GLU A 84 -11.65 -1.84 9.38
CA GLU A 84 -11.81 -3.27 9.69
C GLU A 84 -10.87 -4.10 8.81
N TYR A 85 -10.12 -5.02 9.42
CA TYR A 85 -9.34 -6.03 8.71
C TYR A 85 -10.06 -7.38 8.74
N VAL A 86 -10.23 -7.98 7.56
CA VAL A 86 -10.78 -9.33 7.42
C VAL A 86 -9.67 -10.26 6.92
N SER A 87 -9.18 -11.13 7.81
CA SER A 87 -8.02 -12.01 7.56
C SER A 87 -8.23 -12.98 6.40
N SER A 88 -9.40 -13.63 6.34
CA SER A 88 -9.74 -14.57 5.25
C SER A 88 -9.71 -13.95 3.86
N ARG A 89 -9.95 -12.62 3.77
CA ARG A 89 -9.89 -11.85 2.52
C ARG A 89 -8.59 -11.08 2.34
N LYS A 90 -7.71 -11.08 3.35
CA LYS A 90 -6.49 -10.27 3.40
C LYS A 90 -6.77 -8.81 3.00
N THR A 91 -7.85 -8.24 3.54
CA THR A 91 -8.35 -6.91 3.11
C THR A 91 -8.68 -6.04 4.32
N PHE A 92 -8.13 -4.83 4.32
CA PHE A 92 -8.50 -3.74 5.23
C PHE A 92 -9.48 -2.79 4.55
N THR A 93 -10.54 -2.40 5.25
CA THR A 93 -11.53 -1.41 4.77
C THR A 93 -11.52 -0.20 5.68
N TRP A 94 -11.27 0.98 5.13
CA TRP A 94 -11.27 2.24 5.88
C TRP A 94 -12.66 2.57 6.42
N ARG A 95 -12.74 3.01 7.69
CA ARG A 95 -13.98 3.45 8.33
C ARG A 95 -13.88 4.79 9.06
N MET A 96 -12.79 5.52 8.87
CA MET A 96 -12.60 6.85 9.46
C MET A 96 -13.58 7.86 8.86
N ALA A 97 -14.13 8.72 9.72
CA ALA A 97 -14.93 9.86 9.28
C ALA A 97 -14.12 10.75 8.32
N GLY A 98 -14.75 11.17 7.21
CA GLY A 98 -14.11 12.01 6.19
C GLY A 98 -13.19 11.28 5.22
N MET A 99 -12.98 9.97 5.34
CA MET A 99 -12.19 9.19 4.37
C MET A 99 -13.02 8.73 3.16
N GLY A 100 -14.34 8.62 3.32
CA GLY A 100 -15.26 8.17 2.28
C GLY A 100 -15.06 6.70 1.85
N GLY A 101 -14.43 5.90 2.71
CA GLY A 101 -14.20 4.46 2.50
C GLY A 101 -12.90 4.16 1.76
N GLY A 102 -12.90 3.08 0.98
CA GLY A 102 -11.72 2.53 0.30
C GLY A 102 -11.22 1.23 0.94
N LYS A 103 -10.39 0.49 0.20
CA LYS A 103 -9.87 -0.80 0.64
C LYS A 103 -8.39 -0.95 0.32
N VAL A 104 -7.68 -1.66 1.18
CA VAL A 104 -6.29 -2.08 0.96
C VAL A 104 -6.27 -3.60 1.01
N LYS A 105 -5.88 -4.23 -0.10
CA LYS A 105 -5.73 -5.69 -0.20
C LYS A 105 -4.25 -6.04 -0.09
N PHE A 106 -3.92 -6.94 0.83
CA PHE A 106 -2.56 -7.43 1.03
C PHE A 106 -2.35 -8.65 0.14
N ILE A 107 -1.39 -8.57 -0.79
CA ILE A 107 -1.17 -9.59 -1.82
C ILE A 107 0.30 -10.05 -1.75
N PRO A 108 0.59 -11.28 -1.28
CA PRO A 108 1.92 -11.87 -1.40
C PRO A 108 2.17 -12.28 -2.87
N MET A 109 3.43 -12.53 -3.25
CA MET A 109 3.82 -12.96 -4.60
C MET A 109 4.57 -14.30 -4.55
N ASP A 110 4.17 -15.17 -3.62
CA ASP A 110 4.74 -16.50 -3.39
C ASP A 110 4.09 -17.58 -4.26
N ASP A 111 2.83 -17.41 -4.69
CA ASP A 111 2.13 -18.32 -5.60
C ASP A 111 1.73 -17.62 -6.93
N PRO A 112 1.89 -18.27 -8.11
CA PRO A 112 1.36 -17.79 -9.38
C PRO A 112 -0.11 -17.33 -9.38
N GLN A 113 -0.95 -17.90 -8.50
CA GLN A 113 -2.35 -17.50 -8.33
C GLN A 113 -2.50 -16.08 -7.77
N ASP A 114 -1.52 -15.56 -7.05
CA ASP A 114 -1.58 -14.21 -6.50
C ASP A 114 -1.39 -13.13 -7.56
N ALA A 115 -0.54 -13.38 -8.56
CA ALA A 115 -0.44 -12.53 -9.75
C ALA A 115 -1.79 -12.45 -10.48
N SER A 116 -2.53 -13.57 -10.54
CA SER A 116 -3.87 -13.62 -11.13
C SER A 116 -4.87 -12.77 -10.34
N LYS A 117 -4.77 -12.75 -9.00
CA LYS A 117 -5.61 -11.86 -8.17
C LYS A 117 -5.32 -10.40 -8.49
N LEU A 118 -4.06 -10.01 -8.64
CA LEU A 118 -3.69 -8.64 -9.01
C LEU A 118 -4.29 -8.26 -10.38
N GLN A 119 -4.17 -9.12 -11.39
CA GLN A 119 -4.71 -8.90 -12.75
C GLN A 119 -6.24 -8.71 -12.79
N SER A 120 -6.98 -9.23 -11.81
CA SER A 120 -8.44 -9.12 -11.77
C SER A 120 -8.96 -7.78 -11.23
N LEU A 121 -8.13 -7.00 -10.54
CA LEU A 121 -8.60 -5.84 -9.78
C LEU A 121 -8.53 -4.54 -10.61
N PRO A 122 -9.61 -3.74 -10.65
CA PRO A 122 -9.52 -2.33 -11.04
C PRO A 122 -8.96 -1.53 -9.86
N LEU A 123 -7.71 -1.11 -9.93
CA LEU A 123 -7.01 -0.43 -8.84
C LEU A 123 -7.01 1.08 -9.03
N ALA A 124 -7.08 1.79 -7.90
CA ALA A 124 -6.75 3.20 -7.78
C ALA A 124 -5.26 3.40 -7.48
N GLY A 125 -4.64 2.41 -6.83
CA GLY A 125 -3.20 2.40 -6.64
C GLY A 125 -2.66 1.03 -6.27
N PHE A 126 -1.34 0.90 -6.35
CA PHE A 126 -0.62 -0.23 -5.77
C PHE A 126 0.68 0.24 -5.12
N ALA A 127 1.09 -0.50 -4.10
CA ALA A 127 2.31 -0.29 -3.36
C ALA A 127 3.11 -1.60 -3.36
N ILE A 128 4.41 -1.52 -3.64
CA ILE A 128 5.34 -2.65 -3.53
C ILE A 128 6.38 -2.30 -2.46
N ASP A 129 6.43 -3.09 -1.40
CA ASP A 129 7.45 -2.97 -0.35
C ASP A 129 8.62 -3.91 -0.68
N GLU A 130 9.84 -3.40 -0.52
CA GLU A 130 11.14 -3.92 -0.98
C GLU A 130 11.09 -4.65 -2.34
N PRO A 131 10.88 -3.91 -3.46
CA PRO A 131 10.82 -4.51 -4.80
C PRO A 131 12.15 -5.16 -5.22
N ALA A 132 13.27 -4.71 -4.66
CA ALA A 132 14.59 -5.24 -4.96
C ALA A 132 14.87 -6.53 -4.16
N PRO A 133 15.44 -7.57 -4.79
CA PRO A 133 15.95 -8.74 -4.07
C PRO A 133 17.03 -8.33 -3.08
N ALA A 134 16.97 -8.83 -1.84
CA ALA A 134 18.08 -8.72 -0.89
C ALA A 134 19.26 -9.64 -1.26
N ALA A 135 19.00 -10.71 -2.01
CA ALA A 135 19.93 -11.67 -2.61
C ALA A 135 19.28 -12.24 -3.90
N ASP A 136 20.01 -12.98 -4.74
CA ASP A 136 19.54 -13.56 -6.03
C ASP A 136 18.21 -14.38 -5.96
N THR A 137 17.68 -14.59 -4.76
CA THR A 137 16.38 -15.18 -4.45
C THR A 137 15.60 -14.23 -3.51
N GLY A 138 14.73 -13.37 -4.04
CA GLY A 138 13.84 -12.52 -3.25
C GLY A 138 13.32 -11.28 -4.01
N GLY A 139 12.34 -10.56 -3.47
CA GLY A 139 11.80 -9.34 -4.09
C GLY A 139 10.68 -9.58 -5.10
N VAL A 140 10.20 -8.49 -5.71
CA VAL A 140 9.02 -8.49 -6.59
C VAL A 140 9.47 -8.23 -8.03
N SER A 141 9.09 -9.12 -8.95
CA SER A 141 9.54 -9.03 -10.35
C SER A 141 8.99 -7.79 -11.05
N GLN A 142 9.70 -7.36 -12.10
CA GLN A 142 9.25 -6.27 -12.97
C GLN A 142 7.87 -6.57 -13.60
N GLU A 143 7.58 -7.84 -13.88
CA GLU A 143 6.28 -8.26 -14.43
C GLU A 143 5.12 -7.90 -13.48
N ILE A 144 5.32 -8.02 -12.16
CA ILE A 144 4.30 -7.62 -11.17
C ILE A 144 4.09 -6.11 -11.19
N PHE A 145 5.15 -5.33 -11.36
CA PHE A 145 5.04 -3.88 -11.54
C PHE A 145 4.23 -3.56 -12.80
N ASP A 146 4.56 -4.18 -13.94
CA ASP A 146 3.88 -3.95 -15.22
C ASP A 146 2.39 -4.36 -15.15
N ILE A 147 2.09 -5.49 -14.50
CA ILE A 147 0.72 -5.91 -14.20
C ILE A 147 0.02 -4.84 -13.37
N GLY A 148 0.62 -4.40 -12.25
CA GLY A 148 0.06 -3.37 -11.38
C GLY A 148 -0.24 -2.08 -12.13
N MET A 149 0.68 -1.61 -12.96
CA MET A 149 0.52 -0.43 -13.82
C MET A 149 -0.68 -0.59 -14.76
N SER A 150 -0.85 -1.75 -15.40
CA SER A 150 -1.99 -2.03 -16.29
C SER A 150 -3.35 -2.03 -15.57
N ARG A 151 -3.35 -2.16 -14.25
CA ARG A 151 -4.57 -2.21 -13.41
C ARG A 151 -4.98 -0.87 -12.83
N LEU A 152 -4.19 0.19 -13.00
CA LEU A 152 -4.52 1.55 -12.57
C LEU A 152 -5.63 2.15 -13.45
N ARG A 153 -6.87 1.70 -13.21
CA ARG A 153 -8.04 2.00 -14.05
C ARG A 153 -9.35 2.11 -13.27
N GLN A 154 -9.31 2.17 -11.95
CA GLN A 154 -10.53 2.35 -11.16
C GLN A 154 -11.23 3.67 -11.56
N PRO A 155 -12.52 3.62 -11.94
CA PRO A 155 -13.25 4.83 -12.33
C PRO A 155 -13.46 5.77 -11.12
N GLY A 156 -13.56 7.07 -11.40
CA GLY A 156 -13.86 8.10 -10.40
C GLY A 156 -12.66 8.55 -9.55
N MET A 157 -11.45 8.10 -9.86
CA MET A 157 -10.23 8.55 -9.19
C MET A 157 -9.72 9.87 -9.79
N ASN A 158 -9.33 10.82 -8.93
CA ASN A 158 -8.70 12.07 -9.32
C ASN A 158 -7.29 11.85 -9.90
N TYR A 159 -6.58 10.85 -9.36
CA TYR A 159 -5.27 10.40 -9.84
C TYR A 159 -5.01 8.97 -9.37
N TYR A 160 -4.08 8.28 -10.05
CA TYR A 160 -3.65 6.93 -9.68
C TYR A 160 -2.33 6.97 -8.90
N GLY A 161 -2.04 5.92 -8.13
CA GLY A 161 -0.78 5.80 -7.37
C GLY A 161 -0.03 4.51 -7.65
N ALA A 162 1.22 4.60 -8.07
CA ALA A 162 2.17 3.49 -8.04
C ALA A 162 3.34 3.86 -7.13
N LYS A 163 3.52 3.13 -6.02
CA LYS A 163 4.45 3.48 -4.95
C LYS A 163 5.37 2.30 -4.66
N LEU A 164 6.67 2.54 -4.66
CA LEU A 164 7.69 1.52 -4.40
C LEU A 164 8.61 2.03 -3.30
N ALA A 165 8.96 1.18 -2.34
CA ALA A 165 9.78 1.56 -1.18
C ALA A 165 10.65 0.40 -0.69
#